data_AF-A0A410TPE8-F1
#
_entry.id   AF-A0A410TPE8-F1
#
_cell.length_a   1.000
_cell.length_b   1.000
_cell.length_c   1.000
_cell.angle_alpha   90.00
_cell.angle_beta   90.00
_cell.angle_gamma   90.00
#
_symmetry.space_group_name_H-M   'P 1'
#
loop_
_entity.id
_entity.type
_entity.pdbx_description
1 polymer ?
#
loop_
_entity_poly.entity_id
_entity_poly.type
_entity_poly.pdbx_seq_one_letter_code
_entity_poly.pdbx_strand_id
1 'polypeptide(L)'
;MSNDESRGSKIAPAVAVGALFAVLVATVNAAAFDAEFSGFPADASVVHNIGYSLFNLGGYDVATIGAEGFLAAFLIAAVALDVAVDGAVYLAKREEDDSVVSALGQAITDRGERR
;
A
#
# COMPACT_ATOMS: atom_id res chain seq x y z
N MET A 1 31.49 -11.59 -26.37
CA MET A 1 31.00 -11.96 -25.03
C MET A 1 30.23 -10.77 -24.47
N SER A 2 28.94 -10.65 -24.80
CA SER A 2 28.06 -9.57 -24.29
C SER A 2 26.66 -10.14 -24.18
N ASN A 3 26.30 -10.68 -23.02
CA ASN A 3 24.95 -11.15 -22.72
C ASN A 3 24.58 -11.03 -21.23
N ASP A 4 25.36 -10.31 -20.42
CA ASP A 4 25.17 -10.31 -18.96
C ASP A 4 24.41 -9.08 -18.43
N GLU A 5 24.44 -7.94 -19.12
CA GLU A 5 23.78 -6.71 -18.63
C GLU A 5 22.24 -6.74 -18.71
N SER A 6 21.63 -7.50 -19.64
CA SER A 6 20.16 -7.53 -19.77
C SER A 6 19.44 -8.47 -18.80
N ARG A 7 20.16 -9.43 -18.20
CA ARG A 7 19.60 -10.35 -17.20
C ARG A 7 19.40 -9.68 -15.85
N GLY A 8 20.31 -8.79 -15.45
CA GLY A 8 20.28 -8.04 -14.19
C GLY A 8 19.00 -7.21 -13.98
N SER A 9 18.49 -6.61 -15.05
CA SER A 9 17.28 -5.76 -14.99
C SER A 9 15.99 -6.55 -14.75
N LYS A 10 15.88 -7.79 -15.27
CA LYS A 10 14.65 -8.60 -15.15
C LYS A 10 14.59 -9.44 -13.88
N ILE A 11 15.74 -9.78 -13.28
CA ILE A 11 15.79 -10.55 -12.05
C ILE A 11 15.51 -9.70 -10.80
N ALA A 12 15.84 -8.40 -10.81
CA ALA A 12 15.56 -7.51 -9.70
C ALA A 12 14.06 -7.45 -9.29
N PRO A 13 13.09 -7.22 -10.22
CA PRO A 13 11.67 -7.22 -9.87
C PRO A 13 11.17 -8.61 -9.44
N ALA A 14 11.69 -9.69 -10.04
CA ALA A 14 11.34 -11.05 -9.63
C ALA A 14 11.80 -11.35 -8.18
N VAL A 15 13.01 -10.91 -7.81
CA VAL A 15 13.53 -11.01 -6.45
C VAL A 15 12.71 -10.16 -5.49
N ALA A 16 12.34 -8.93 -5.86
CA ALA A 16 11.52 -8.05 -5.02
C ALA A 16 10.15 -8.67 -4.70
N VAL A 17 9.47 -9.24 -5.71
CA VAL A 17 8.20 -9.95 -5.51
C VAL A 17 8.38 -11.20 -4.65
N GLY A 18 9.44 -11.99 -4.91
CA GLY A 18 9.77 -13.16 -4.10
C GLY A 18 10.04 -12.82 -2.63
N ALA A 19 10.76 -11.73 -2.38
CA ALA A 19 11.03 -11.23 -1.02
C ALA A 19 9.74 -10.76 -0.33
N LEU A 20 8.88 -9.99 -1.01
CA LEU A 20 7.58 -9.57 -0.48
C LEU A 20 6.72 -10.79 -0.09
N PHE A 21 6.68 -11.81 -0.94
CA PHE A 21 5.93 -13.03 -0.67
C PHE A 21 6.50 -13.81 0.53
N ALA A 22 7.83 -13.91 0.64
CA ALA A 22 8.48 -14.54 1.79
C ALA A 22 8.17 -13.80 3.10
N VAL A 23 8.15 -12.46 3.09
CA VAL A 23 7.74 -11.66 4.25
C VAL A 23 6.28 -11.94 4.63
N LEU A 24 5.36 -11.95 3.65
CA LEU A 24 3.96 -12.28 3.92
C LEU A 24 3.80 -13.67 4.55
N VAL A 25 4.48 -14.68 4.01
CA VAL A 25 4.45 -16.04 4.56
C VAL A 25 4.98 -16.05 5.99
N ALA A 26 6.12 -15.40 6.25
CA ALA A 26 6.70 -15.33 7.58
C ALA A 26 5.74 -14.64 8.58
N THR A 27 5.17 -13.49 8.20
CA THR A 27 4.24 -12.73 9.05
C THR A 27 2.97 -13.52 9.35
N VAL A 28 2.37 -14.18 8.36
CA VAL A 28 1.14 -14.97 8.55
C VAL A 28 1.40 -16.17 9.46
N ASN A 29 2.54 -16.86 9.32
CA ASN A 29 2.88 -18.00 10.18
C ASN A 29 3.27 -17.58 11.60
N ALA A 30 3.85 -16.40 11.77
CA ALA A 30 4.22 -15.86 13.08
C ALA A 30 3.03 -15.21 13.82
N ALA A 31 1.92 -14.95 13.14
CA ALA A 31 0.75 -14.34 13.76
C ALA A 31 0.10 -15.31 14.75
N ALA A 32 0.19 -14.97 16.03
CA ALA A 32 -0.52 -15.65 17.10
C ALA A 32 -1.83 -14.89 17.39
N PHE A 33 -2.96 -15.59 17.32
CA PHE A 33 -4.28 -15.05 17.66
C PHE A 33 -4.67 -15.60 19.04
N ASP A 34 -4.02 -15.09 20.07
CA ASP A 34 -4.18 -15.58 21.45
C ASP A 34 -5.44 -15.05 22.14
N ALA A 35 -6.24 -14.25 21.44
CA ALA A 35 -7.49 -13.69 21.94
C ALA A 35 -8.66 -14.64 21.65
N GLU A 36 -9.48 -14.89 22.68
CA GLU A 36 -10.81 -15.47 22.51
C GLU A 36 -11.56 -14.63 21.46
N PHE A 37 -12.19 -15.28 20.45
CA PHE A 37 -12.89 -14.60 19.34
C PHE A 37 -14.20 -13.92 19.80
N SER A 38 -14.14 -13.15 20.89
CA SER A 38 -15.17 -12.20 21.27
C SER A 38 -15.08 -11.02 20.30
N GLY A 39 -16.15 -10.79 19.54
CA GLY A 39 -16.31 -9.54 18.80
C GLY A 39 -16.30 -8.31 19.73
N PHE A 40 -16.23 -7.11 19.15
CA PHE A 40 -16.39 -5.87 19.90
C PHE A 40 -17.83 -5.72 20.44
N PRO A 41 -18.03 -4.99 21.55
CA PRO A 41 -19.35 -4.60 22.02
C PRO A 41 -20.18 -3.94 20.90
N ALA A 42 -21.49 -4.18 20.87
CA ALA A 42 -22.36 -3.70 19.78
C ALA A 42 -22.44 -2.16 19.69
N ASP A 43 -22.18 -1.48 20.80
CA ASP A 43 -22.13 -0.02 20.94
C ASP A 43 -20.72 0.57 20.72
N ALA A 44 -19.69 -0.27 20.58
CA ALA A 44 -18.34 0.19 20.33
C ALA A 44 -18.12 0.54 18.85
N SER A 45 -17.74 1.79 18.57
CA SER A 45 -17.33 2.22 17.23
C SER A 45 -15.82 2.17 17.06
N VAL A 46 -15.33 1.26 16.21
CA VAL A 46 -13.90 1.15 15.87
C VAL A 46 -13.37 2.47 15.29
N VAL A 47 -14.15 3.13 14.43
CA VAL A 47 -13.75 4.39 13.79
C VAL A 47 -13.53 5.51 14.81
N HIS A 48 -14.42 5.66 15.80
CA HIS A 48 -14.26 6.66 16.85
C HIS A 48 -13.01 6.38 17.69
N ASN A 49 -12.80 5.11 18.07
CA ASN A 49 -11.65 4.72 18.88
C ASN A 49 -10.32 4.90 18.13
N ILE A 50 -10.27 4.66 16.82
CA ILE A 50 -9.10 5.02 15.99
C ILE A 50 -8.83 6.53 16.09
N GLY A 51 -9.88 7.36 15.98
CA GLY A 51 -9.77 8.80 16.14
C GLY A 51 -9.27 9.22 17.52
N TYR A 52 -9.74 8.57 18.59
CA TYR A 52 -9.25 8.81 19.95
C TYR A 52 -7.79 8.40 20.11
N SER A 53 -7.38 7.25 19.59
CA SER A 53 -5.97 6.82 19.61
C SER A 53 -5.06 7.77 18.83
N LEU A 54 -5.52 8.34 17.71
CA LEU A 54 -4.74 9.29 16.90
C LEU A 54 -4.32 10.54 17.69
N PHE A 55 -5.20 11.01 18.57
CA PHE A 55 -4.96 12.18 19.43
C PHE A 55 -4.53 11.79 20.86
N ASN A 56 -4.19 10.52 21.08
CA ASN A 56 -3.79 10.00 22.40
C ASN A 56 -4.83 10.27 23.50
N LEU A 57 -6.11 10.09 23.18
CA LEU A 57 -7.24 10.33 24.09
C LEU A 57 -7.68 9.09 24.87
N GLY A 58 -6.99 7.95 24.71
CA GLY A 58 -7.36 6.68 25.36
C GLY A 58 -7.37 6.72 26.89
N GLY A 59 -6.62 7.64 27.50
CA GLY A 59 -6.59 7.82 28.97
C GLY A 59 -7.70 8.70 29.55
N TYR A 60 -8.64 9.19 28.73
CA TYR A 60 -9.66 10.17 29.15
C TYR A 60 -11.09 9.57 29.19
N ASP A 61 -11.22 8.25 29.39
CA ASP A 61 -12.49 7.51 29.47
C ASP A 61 -13.45 7.68 28.27
N VAL A 62 -12.98 8.27 27.16
CA VAL A 62 -13.73 8.41 25.90
C VAL A 62 -13.56 7.20 24.98
N ALA A 63 -12.47 6.45 25.15
CA ALA A 63 -12.21 5.24 24.38
C ALA A 63 -12.90 4.04 25.03
N THR A 64 -13.67 3.30 24.23
CA THR A 64 -14.43 2.12 24.66
C THR A 64 -13.72 0.80 24.34
N ILE A 65 -12.76 0.82 23.41
CA ILE A 65 -11.93 -0.33 23.02
C ILE A 65 -10.51 0.11 22.72
N GLY A 66 -9.53 -0.79 22.90
CA GLY A 66 -8.15 -0.56 22.46
C GLY A 66 -8.07 -0.52 20.94
N ALA A 67 -7.64 0.61 20.37
CA ALA A 67 -7.63 0.85 18.93
C ALA A 67 -6.26 1.20 18.34
N GLU A 68 -5.19 1.10 19.14
CA GLU A 68 -3.82 1.38 18.73
C GLU A 68 -3.38 0.46 17.59
N GLY A 69 -3.74 -0.83 17.66
CA GLY A 69 -3.45 -1.80 16.60
C GLY A 69 -4.19 -1.47 15.30
N PHE A 70 -5.45 -1.02 15.39
CA PHE A 70 -6.20 -0.57 14.21
C PHE A 70 -5.65 0.71 13.62
N LEU A 71 -5.24 1.66 14.47
CA LEU A 71 -4.57 2.89 14.03
C LEU A 71 -3.25 2.57 13.33
N ALA A 72 -2.43 1.67 13.91
CA ALA A 72 -1.18 1.23 13.29
C ALA A 72 -1.42 0.59 11.91
N ALA A 73 -2.37 -0.34 11.83
CA ALA A 73 -2.75 -0.97 10.56
C ALA A 73 -3.27 0.04 9.53
N PHE A 74 -4.11 0.99 9.96
CA PHE A 74 -4.62 2.07 9.12
C PHE A 74 -3.49 2.95 8.56
N LEU A 75 -2.53 3.36 9.40
CA LEU A 75 -1.39 4.17 8.98
C LEU A 75 -0.45 3.40 8.03
N ILE A 76 -0.19 2.12 8.31
CA ILE A 76 0.59 1.25 7.41
C ILE A 76 -0.09 1.17 6.04
N ALA A 77 -1.41 0.93 6.02
CA ALA A 77 -2.18 0.87 4.78
C ALA A 77 -2.15 2.21 4.03
N ALA A 78 -2.27 3.34 4.73
CA ALA A 78 -2.20 4.67 4.13
C ALA A 78 -0.85 4.90 3.42
N VAL A 79 0.27 4.58 4.07
CA VAL A 79 1.61 4.70 3.47
C VAL A 79 1.79 3.73 2.31
N ALA A 80 1.32 2.49 2.44
CA ALA A 80 1.40 1.50 1.37
C ALA A 80 0.58 1.92 0.14
N LEU A 81 -0.61 2.49 0.35
CA LEU A 81 -1.46 3.00 -0.72
C LEU A 81 -0.81 4.20 -1.43
N ASP A 82 -0.20 5.11 -0.68
CA ASP A 82 0.54 6.26 -1.23
C ASP A 82 1.65 5.79 -2.19
N VAL A 83 2.53 4.90 -1.71
CA VAL A 83 3.62 4.33 -2.52
C VAL A 83 3.08 3.50 -3.69
N ALA A 84 1.98 2.78 -3.53
CA ALA A 84 1.38 2.00 -4.60
C ALA A 84 0.85 2.89 -5.72
N VAL A 85 0.20 4.01 -5.39
CA VAL A 85 -0.28 4.98 -6.37
C VAL A 85 0.90 5.65 -7.08
N ASP A 86 1.92 6.08 -6.34
CA ASP A 86 3.13 6.68 -6.91
C ASP A 86 3.87 5.69 -7.84
N GLY A 87 3.99 4.44 -7.41
CA GLY A 87 4.58 3.37 -8.21
C GLY A 87 3.77 3.08 -9.48
N ALA A 88 2.45 3.04 -9.39
CA ALA A 88 1.58 2.86 -10.54
C ALA A 88 1.70 4.03 -11.54
N VAL A 89 1.73 5.27 -11.05
CA VAL A 89 1.93 6.47 -11.88
C VAL A 89 3.32 6.48 -12.51
N TYR A 90 4.35 6.14 -11.76
CA TYR A 90 5.72 6.03 -12.27
C TYR A 90 5.83 4.98 -13.38
N LEU A 91 5.28 3.78 -13.18
CA LEU A 91 5.29 2.70 -14.17
C LEU A 91 4.41 3.00 -15.40
N ALA A 92 3.36 3.80 -15.23
CA ALA A 92 2.50 4.23 -16.33
C ALA A 92 3.19 5.24 -17.26
N LYS A 93 4.20 5.96 -16.77
CA LYS A 93 5.04 6.82 -17.60
C LYS A 93 5.98 5.93 -18.43
N ARG A 94 5.83 5.98 -19.75
CA ARG A 94 6.79 5.39 -20.68
C ARG A 94 7.64 6.51 -21.26
N GLU A 95 8.95 6.34 -21.23
CA GLU A 95 9.87 7.17 -21.99
C GLU A 95 10.01 6.57 -23.39
N GLU A 96 9.52 7.28 -24.40
CA GLU A 96 9.81 7.01 -25.81
C GLU A 96 10.53 8.25 -26.37
N ASP A 97 11.71 8.04 -26.96
CA ASP A 97 12.50 9.04 -27.68
C ASP A 97 12.69 10.38 -26.93
N ASP A 98 13.35 10.33 -25.76
CA ASP A 98 13.73 11.51 -24.95
C ASP A 98 12.56 12.42 -24.51
N SER A 99 11.33 11.89 -24.62
CA SER A 99 10.10 12.57 -24.22
C SER A 99 9.26 11.69 -23.29
N VAL A 100 8.81 12.26 -22.17
CA VAL A 100 7.92 11.55 -21.24
C VAL A 100 6.51 11.57 -21.81
N VAL A 101 6.08 10.46 -22.42
CA VAL A 101 4.76 10.35 -23.03
C VAL A 101 3.79 9.71 -22.02
N SER A 102 2.79 10.48 -21.59
CA SER A 102 1.69 9.95 -20.78
C SER A 102 0.58 9.39 -21.69
N ALA A 103 0.15 8.15 -21.44
CA ALA A 103 -0.91 7.48 -22.21
C ALA A 103 -2.23 8.28 -22.25
N LEU A 104 -2.54 9.06 -21.21
CA LEU A 104 -3.70 9.94 -21.17
C LEU A 104 -3.53 11.17 -22.07
N GLY A 105 -2.30 11.71 -22.14
CA GLY A 105 -1.97 12.84 -23.02
C GLY A 105 -2.12 12.50 -24.49
N GLN A 106 -1.70 11.29 -24.90
CA GLN A 106 -1.90 10.81 -26.27
C GLN A 106 -3.38 10.68 -26.63
N ALA A 107 -4.21 10.14 -25.73
CA ALA A 107 -5.64 10.01 -25.98
C ALA A 107 -6.36 11.37 -26.14
N ILE A 108 -5.87 12.42 -25.48
CA ILE A 108 -6.40 13.78 -25.59
C ILE A 108 -5.93 14.45 -26.89
N THR A 109 -4.65 14.29 -27.26
CA THR A 109 -4.07 14.86 -28.49
C THR A 109 -4.61 14.17 -29.77
N ASP A 110 -4.77 12.85 -29.79
CA ASP A 110 -5.30 12.08 -30.95
C ASP A 110 -6.73 12.50 -31.34
N ARG A 111 -7.50 13.07 -30.40
CA ARG A 111 -8.84 13.59 -30.68
C ARG A 111 -8.83 14.93 -31.44
N GLY A 112 -7.72 15.66 -31.42
CA GLY A 112 -7.58 16.96 -32.08
C GLY A 112 -7.32 16.88 -33.59
N GLU A 113 -6.69 15.81 -34.07
CA GLU A 113 -6.25 15.67 -35.47
C GLU A 113 -7.33 15.11 -36.43
N ARG A 114 -8.52 14.76 -35.91
CA ARG A 114 -9.65 14.27 -36.74
C ARG A 114 -10.66 15.36 -37.12
N ARG A 115 -10.21 16.55 -37.51
CA ARG A 115 -11.06 17.59 -38.09
C ARG A 115 -10.50 18.15 -39.38
#